data_AF-A0A3C1CDQ8-F1
#
_entry.id   AF-A0A3C1CDQ8-F1
#
_cell.length_a   1.000
_cell.length_b   1.000
_cell.length_c   1.000
_cell.angle_alpha   90.00
_cell.angle_beta   90.00
_cell.angle_gamma   90.00
#
_symmetry.space_group_name_H-M   'P 1'
#
loop_
_entity.id
_entity.type
_entity.pdbx_description
1 polymer ?
#
loop_
_entity_poly.entity_id
_entity_poly.type
_entity_poly.pdbx_seq_one_letter_code
_entity_poly.pdbx_strand_id
1 'polypeptide(L)' 'MQAEELILVSVDDHVVEPPDMFEGRVPAKWKGREPRVVHKDDGTDVWSYEGNEIPNVGLNAVVGRPPEEYGIEPTSF' A
#
# COMPACT_ATOMS: atom_id res chain seq x y z
N MET A 1 28.45 -20.96 8.90
CA MET A 1 27.72 -20.29 7.80
C MET A 1 27.54 -18.85 8.22
N GLN A 2 27.99 -17.92 7.39
CA GLN A 2 27.72 -16.50 7.61
C GLN A 2 26.41 -16.14 6.91
N ALA A 3 25.62 -15.20 7.44
CA ALA A 3 24.29 -14.88 6.91
C ALA A 3 24.37 -14.32 5.47
N GLU A 4 25.48 -13.66 5.16
CA GLU A 4 25.81 -13.01 3.91
C GLU A 4 26.12 -14.00 2.78
N GLU A 5 26.38 -15.27 3.12
CA GLU A 5 26.64 -16.36 2.18
C GLU A 5 25.34 -17.08 1.77
N LEU A 6 24.20 -16.72 2.35
CA LEU A 6 22.92 -17.35 2.09
C LEU A 6 22.20 -16.67 0.92
N ILE A 7 21.62 -17.47 0.03
CA ILE A 7 20.59 -16.99 -0.89
C ILE A 7 19.29 -16.92 -0.10
N LEU A 8 18.82 -15.70 0.16
CA LEU A 8 17.53 -15.46 0.77
C LEU A 8 16.46 -15.30 -0.32
N VAL A 9 15.32 -15.97 -0.14
CA VAL A 9 14.16 -15.83 -1.01
C VAL A 9 13.04 -15.22 -0.16
N SER A 10 12.56 -14.03 -0.56
CA SER A 10 11.36 -13.47 0.06
C SER A 10 10.17 -14.33 -0.34
N VAL A 11 9.39 -14.75 0.65
CA VAL A 11 8.16 -15.54 0.44
C VAL A 11 6.91 -14.67 0.51
N ASP A 12 7.06 -13.39 0.83
CA ASP A 12 5.94 -12.47 1.05
C ASP A 12 6.41 -11.03 0.81
N ASP A 13 6.21 -10.55 -0.42
CA ASP A 13 6.46 -9.16 -0.82
C ASP A 13 5.13 -8.53 -1.29
N HIS A 14 4.95 -7.25 -0.94
CA HIS A 14 3.81 -6.45 -1.37
C HIS A 14 4.28 -5.18 -2.09
N VAL A 15 3.43 -4.63 -2.94
CA VAL A 15 3.66 -3.36 -3.64
C VAL A 15 2.47 -2.43 -3.43
N VAL A 16 2.72 -1.13 -3.37
CA VAL A 16 1.68 -0.10 -3.41
C VAL A 16 1.33 0.17 -4.87
N GLU A 17 0.10 -0.14 -5.29
CA GLU A 17 -0.35 0.07 -6.66
C GLU A 17 -0.70 1.54 -6.96
N PRO A 18 -0.66 1.95 -8.23
CA PRO A 18 -1.17 3.25 -8.66
C PRO A 18 -2.65 3.45 -8.27
N PRO A 19 -3.10 4.70 -8.00
CA PRO A 19 -4.47 4.97 -7.55
C PRO A 19 -5.55 4.58 -8.56
N ASP A 20 -5.20 4.51 -9.85
CA ASP A 20 -6.09 4.16 -10.97
C ASP A 20 -6.07 2.65 -11.31
N MET A 21 -5.43 1.81 -10.47
CA MET A 21 -5.23 0.38 -10.73
C MET A 21 -6.53 -0.35 -11.11
N PHE A 22 -7.65 -0.02 -10.47
CA PHE A 22 -8.94 -0.69 -10.71
C PHE A 22 -9.85 0.02 -11.72
N GLU A 23 -9.54 1.25 -12.12
CA GLU A 23 -10.40 2.04 -13.00
C GLU A 23 -10.59 1.35 -14.37
N GLY A 24 -11.85 1.13 -14.74
CA GLY A 24 -12.22 0.51 -16.02
C GLY A 24 -11.84 -0.98 -16.17
N ARG A 25 -11.21 -1.59 -15.16
CA ARG A 25 -10.75 -3.00 -15.20
C ARG A 25 -11.66 -3.95 -14.45
N VAL A 26 -12.56 -3.43 -13.61
CA VAL A 26 -13.52 -4.23 -12.86
C VAL A 26 -14.75 -4.59 -13.72
N PRO A 27 -15.28 -5.83 -13.65
CA PRO A 27 -16.49 -6.22 -14.37
C PRO A 27 -17.68 -5.29 -14.11
N ALA A 28 -18.48 -5.04 -15.15
CA ALA A 28 -19.58 -4.05 -15.11
C ALA A 28 -20.57 -4.22 -13.94
N LYS A 29 -20.82 -5.47 -13.48
CA LYS A 29 -21.70 -5.76 -12.33
C LYS A 29 -21.20 -5.19 -10.99
N TRP A 30 -19.93 -4.82 -10.91
CA TRP A 30 -19.28 -4.27 -9.71
C TRP A 30 -18.89 -2.81 -9.87
N LYS A 31 -19.29 -2.13 -10.95
CA LYS A 31 -18.99 -0.72 -11.16
C LYS A 31 -19.47 0.13 -9.97
N GLY A 32 -18.61 1.01 -9.48
CA GLY A 32 -18.82 1.82 -8.28
C GLY A 32 -18.54 1.09 -6.97
N ARG A 33 -18.09 -0.17 -7.01
CA ARG A 33 -17.69 -0.97 -5.84
C ARG A 33 -16.21 -1.38 -5.88
N GLU A 34 -15.48 -0.96 -6.91
CA GLU A 34 -14.04 -1.13 -7.00
C GLU A 34 -13.32 -0.49 -5.80
N PRO A 35 -12.18 -1.06 -5.36
CA PRO A 35 -11.27 -0.35 -4.48
C PRO A 35 -10.84 0.97 -5.14
N ARG A 36 -10.80 2.03 -4.35
CA ARG A 36 -10.37 3.35 -4.81
C ARG A 36 -9.51 4.04 -3.76
N VAL A 37 -8.56 4.85 -4.21
CA VAL A 37 -7.87 5.79 -3.34
C VAL A 37 -8.75 7.01 -3.12
N VAL A 38 -8.81 7.49 -1.87
CA VAL A 38 -9.51 8.70 -1.46
C VAL A 38 -8.49 9.64 -0.81
N HIS A 39 -8.28 10.79 -1.43
CA HIS A 39 -7.51 11.88 -0.85
C HIS A 39 -8.37 12.61 0.19
N LYS A 40 -7.84 12.76 1.41
CA LYS A 40 -8.52 13.37 2.55
C LYS A 40 -8.15 14.83 2.70
N ASP A 41 -9.01 15.59 3.40
CA ASP A 41 -8.79 17.01 3.66
C ASP A 41 -7.53 17.30 4.50
N ASP A 42 -7.06 16.31 5.27
CA ASP A 42 -5.82 16.39 6.05
C ASP A 42 -4.55 16.07 5.23
N GLY A 43 -4.70 15.79 3.93
CA GLY A 43 -3.62 15.51 3.00
C GLY A 43 -3.21 14.03 2.92
N THR A 44 -3.88 13.13 3.64
CA THR A 44 -3.61 11.70 3.61
C THR A 44 -4.35 10.98 2.47
N ASP A 45 -3.79 9.89 1.97
CA ASP A 45 -4.43 8.98 1.03
C ASP A 45 -4.84 7.68 1.73
N VAL A 46 -6.11 7.29 1.57
CA VAL A 46 -6.64 6.03 2.11
C VAL A 46 -7.29 5.20 1.02
N TRP A 47 -7.22 3.87 1.16
CA TRP A 47 -8.02 2.97 0.33
C TRP A 47 -9.44 2.87 0.86
N SER A 48 -10.43 3.06 0.00
CA SER A 48 -11.83 2.81 0.29
C SER A 48 -12.29 1.53 -0.40
N TYR A 49 -12.80 0.57 0.37
CA TYR A 49 -13.34 -0.67 -0.16
C TYR A 49 -14.50 -1.18 0.70
N GLU A 50 -15.63 -1.50 0.05
CA GLU A 50 -16.89 -1.93 0.69
C GLU A 50 -17.33 -1.04 1.87
N GLY A 51 -17.13 0.27 1.76
CA GLY A 51 -17.50 1.24 2.81
C GLY A 51 -16.50 1.37 3.95
N ASN A 52 -15.42 0.58 3.94
CA ASN A 52 -14.32 0.71 4.88
C ASN A 52 -13.24 1.63 4.32
N GLU A 53 -12.61 2.40 5.20
CA GLU A 53 -11.42 3.19 4.88
C GLU A 53 -10.21 2.56 5.55
N ILE A 54 -9.19 2.27 4.75
CA ILE A 54 -7.99 1.55 5.13
C ILE A 54 -6.83 2.52 4.91
N PRO A 55 -6.18 3.01 5.98
CA PRO A 55 -5.07 3.94 5.85
C PRO A 55 -3.85 3.27 5.21
N ASN A 56 -2.99 4.05 4.56
CA ASN A 56 -1.66 3.53 4.23
C ASN A 56 -0.87 3.31 5.52
N VAL A 57 -0.30 2.11 5.67
CA VAL A 57 0.56 1.77 6.80
C VAL A 57 1.99 2.12 6.39
N GLY A 58 2.62 3.10 7.04
CA GLY A 58 3.98 3.56 6.68
C GLY A 58 5.06 2.47 6.63
N LEU A 59 4.84 1.31 7.29
CA LEU A 59 5.70 0.12 7.18
C LEU A 59 5.75 -0.49 5.76
N ASN A 60 4.86 -0.10 4.85
CA ASN A 60 4.85 -0.54 3.47
C ASN A 60 6.07 -0.02 2.66
N ALA A 61 6.76 1.03 3.14
CA ALA A 61 7.85 1.69 2.43
C ALA A 61 9.09 1.96 3.31
N VAL A 62 9.49 0.99 4.14
CA VAL A 62 10.64 1.14 5.07
C VAL A 62 11.91 0.44 4.64
N VAL A 63 11.95 -0.18 3.46
CA VAL A 63 13.16 -0.81 2.94
C VAL A 63 14.30 0.21 2.88
N GLY A 64 15.39 -0.08 3.57
CA GLY A 64 16.57 0.79 3.64
C GLY A 64 16.48 1.94 4.64
N ARG A 65 15.36 2.12 5.36
CA ARG A 65 15.23 3.11 6.43
C ARG A 65 15.76 2.54 7.76
N PRO A 66 16.35 3.37 8.63
CA PRO A 66 16.71 2.93 9.97
C PRO A 66 15.46 2.68 10.82
N PRO A 67 15.45 1.70 11.75
CA PRO A 67 14.26 1.36 12.54
C PRO A 67 13.68 2.51 13.35
N GLU A 68 14.51 3.47 13.77
CA GLU A 68 14.08 4.65 14.53
C GLU A 68 13.22 5.62 13.68
N GLU A 69 13.27 5.49 12.35
CA GLU A 69 12.46 6.26 11.41
C GLU A 69 11.16 5.56 11.02
N TYR A 70 10.92 4.34 11.50
CA TYR A 70 9.67 3.64 11.23
C TYR A 70 8.52 4.39 11.88
N GLY A 71 7.54 4.76 11.08
CA GLY A 71 6.40 5.55 11.50
C GLY A 71 5.21 5.32 10.59
N ILE A 72 4.26 6.24 10.66
CA ILE A 72 3.05 6.21 9.82
C ILE A 72 3.28 6.83 8.45
N GLU A 73 4.39 7.52 8.24
CA GLU A 73 4.75 8.17 6.97
C GLU A 73 5.53 7.24 6.01
N PRO A 74 5.37 7.42 4.68
CA PRO A 74 4.50 8.39 4.02
C PRO A 74 3.02 7.96 4.02
N THR A 75 2.12 8.92 4.22
CA THR A 75 0.65 8.71 4.20
C THR A 75 -0.02 9.09 2.87
N SER A 76 0.76 9.55 1.88
CA SER A 76 0.33 9.88 0.51
C SER A 76 1.38 9.46 -0.52
N PHE A 77 1.00 9.32 -1.81
CA PHE A 77 1.87 8.81 -2.90
C PHE A 77 1.92 9.74 -4.12
#